data_AF-A0A7C7WRH3-F1
#
_entry.id   AF-A0A7C7WRH3-F1
#
_cell.length_a   1.000
_cell.length_b   1.000
_cell.length_c   1.000
_cell.angle_alpha   90.00
_cell.angle_beta   90.00
_cell.angle_gamma   90.00
#
_symmetry.space_group_name_H-M   'P 1'
#
loop_
_entity.id
_entity.type
_entity.pdbx_description
1 polymer ?
#
loop_
_entity_poly.entity_id
_entity_poly.type
_entity_poly.pdbx_seq_one_letter_code
_entity_poly.pdbx_strand_id
1 'polypeptide(L)' 'MAKSYLTLQKTEGYVVVAAAQIYGALIQSGQASTGDEDQAMQRAIRDAIRIAKSVDTAIIAEGEMDD' A
#
# COMPACT_ATOMS: atom_id res chain seq x y z
N MET A 1 -12.13 9.73 -27.73
CA MET A 1 -11.73 8.93 -26.56
C MET A 1 -10.87 9.81 -25.68
N ALA A 2 -11.35 10.20 -24.48
CA ALA A 2 -10.57 11.05 -23.58
C ALA A 2 -9.37 10.25 -23.05
N LYS A 3 -8.16 10.76 -23.28
CA LYS A 3 -6.92 10.12 -22.85
C LYS A 3 -6.77 10.38 -21.35
N SER A 4 -7.18 9.41 -20.54
CA SER A 4 -7.01 9.49 -19.08
C SER A 4 -5.52 9.26 -18.76
N TYR A 5 -4.80 10.34 -18.51
CA TYR A 5 -3.43 10.25 -18.01
C TYR A 5 -3.52 9.98 -16.50
N LEU A 6 -3.36 8.72 -16.10
CA LEU A 6 -3.27 8.35 -14.69
C LEU A 6 -2.07 9.08 -14.08
N THR A 7 -2.33 10.09 -13.25
CA THR A 7 -1.32 10.89 -12.59
C THR A 7 -1.50 10.70 -11.09
N LEU A 8 -0.57 9.96 -10.48
CA LEU A 8 -0.54 9.75 -9.04
C LEU A 8 0.37 10.78 -8.38
N GLN A 9 0.00 11.23 -7.19
CA GLN A 9 0.91 11.94 -6.30
C GLN A 9 2.08 11.03 -5.89
N LYS A 10 3.22 11.61 -5.51
CA LYS A 10 4.41 10.82 -5.11
C LYS A 10 4.09 9.80 -4.01
N THR A 11 3.33 10.23 -3.00
CA THR A 11 2.89 9.39 -1.88
C THR A 11 1.99 8.24 -2.33
N GLU A 12 1.05 8.52 -3.24
CA GLU A 12 0.18 7.50 -3.85
C GLU A 12 1.01 6.46 -4.62
N GLY A 13 2.05 6.91 -5.34
CA GLY A 13 2.98 6.01 -6.03
C GLY A 13 3.70 5.04 -5.09
N TYR A 14 4.20 5.51 -3.94
CA TYR A 14 4.83 4.64 -2.94
C TYR A 14 3.85 3.63 -2.34
N VAL A 15 2.62 4.06 -2.04
CA VAL A 15 1.57 3.16 -1.52
C VAL A 15 1.22 2.10 -2.56
N VAL A 16 1.12 2.45 -3.85
CA VAL A 16 0.85 1.50 -4.94
C VAL A 16 1.95 0.44 -5.04
N VAL A 17 3.23 0.84 -4.96
CA VAL A 17 4.35 -0.11 -5.01
C VAL A 17 4.31 -1.08 -3.83
N ALA A 18 4.09 -0.59 -2.61
CA ALA A 18 3.97 -1.44 -1.42
C ALA A 18 2.76 -2.38 -1.50
N ALA A 19 1.60 -1.87 -1.96
CA ALA A 19 0.40 -2.67 -2.15
C ALA A 19 0.61 -3.78 -3.19
N ALA A 20 1.33 -3.49 -4.29
CA ALA A 20 1.65 -4.48 -5.32
C ALA A 20 2.53 -5.61 -4.75
N GLN A 21 3.51 -5.29 -3.90
CA GLN A 21 4.35 -6.28 -3.23
C GLN A 21 3.54 -7.18 -2.28
N ILE A 22 2.68 -6.59 -1.44
CA ILE A 22 1.80 -7.34 -0.53
C ILE A 22 0.84 -8.22 -1.32
N TYR A 23 0.22 -7.68 -2.37
CA TYR A 23 -0.71 -8.44 -3.21
C TYR A 23 0.00 -9.62 -3.90
N GLY A 24 1.21 -9.41 -4.42
CA GLY A 24 2.03 -10.50 -4.97
C GLY A 24 2.32 -11.61 -3.94
N ALA A 25 2.57 -11.26 -2.68
CA ALA A 25 2.73 -12.24 -1.61
C ALA A 25 1.43 -12.97 -1.26
N LEU A 26 0.28 -12.29 -1.32
CA LEU A 26 -1.03 -12.94 -1.14
C LEU A 26 -1.32 -13.95 -2.26
N ILE A 27 -0.99 -13.62 -3.51
CA ILE A 27 -1.08 -14.56 -4.63
C ILE A 27 -0.18 -15.78 -4.41
N GLN A 28 1.10 -15.55 -4.10
CA GLN A 28 2.07 -16.64 -3.90
C GLN A 28 1.72 -17.57 -2.74
N SER A 29 1.05 -17.04 -1.71
CA SER A 29 0.61 -17.83 -0.54
C SER A 29 -0.78 -18.46 -0.71
N GLY A 30 -1.43 -18.32 -1.87
CA GLY A 30 -2.78 -18.85 -2.12
C GLY A 30 -3.91 -18.07 -1.43
N GLN A 31 -3.60 -16.93 -0.81
CA GLN A 31 -4.56 -16.05 -0.14
C GLN A 31 -5.30 -15.09 -1.10
N ALA A 32 -4.98 -15.14 -2.39
CA ALA A 32 -5.70 -14.46 -3.47
C ALA A 32 -6.17 -15.50 -4.49
N SER A 33 -7.12 -16.34 -4.07
CA SER A 33 -7.72 -17.37 -4.93
C SER A 33 -8.64 -16.76 -5.97
N THR A 34 -8.94 -17.52 -7.03
CA THR A 34 -9.86 -17.10 -8.09
C THR A 34 -11.24 -16.79 -7.53
N GLY A 35 -11.70 -15.55 -7.70
CA GLY A 35 -12.95 -15.02 -7.14
C GLY A 35 -12.77 -14.05 -5.98
N ASP A 36 -11.58 -14.02 -5.35
CA ASP A 36 -11.26 -13.17 -4.20
C ASP A 36 -10.21 -12.09 -4.51
N GLU A 37 -9.83 -11.92 -5.79
CA GLU A 37 -8.76 -11.01 -6.22
C GLU A 37 -9.00 -9.58 -5.73
N ASP A 38 -10.23 -9.08 -5.87
CA ASP A 38 -10.59 -7.73 -5.43
C ASP A 38 -10.47 -7.58 -3.91
N GLN A 39 -10.88 -8.59 -3.14
CA GLN A 39 -10.78 -8.56 -1.68
C GLN A 39 -9.31 -8.58 -1.24
N ALA A 40 -8.50 -9.43 -1.86
CA ALA A 40 -7.06 -9.52 -1.61
C ALA A 40 -6.33 -8.24 -2.02
N MET A 41 -6.69 -7.62 -3.14
CA MET A 41 -6.16 -6.33 -3.58
C MET A 41 -6.52 -5.22 -2.60
N GLN A 42 -7.78 -5.12 -2.19
CA GLN A 42 -8.23 -4.14 -1.20
C GLN A 42 -7.54 -4.34 0.15
N ARG A 43 -7.28 -5.59 0.55
CA ARG A 43 -6.48 -5.90 1.74
C ARG A 43 -5.05 -5.37 1.60
N ALA A 44 -4.39 -5.65 0.48
CA ALA A 44 -3.03 -5.20 0.23
C ALA A 44 -2.89 -3.67 0.27
N ILE A 45 -3.87 -2.94 -0.29
CA ILE A 45 -3.92 -1.47 -0.23
C ILE A 45 -4.06 -0.98 1.21
N ARG A 46 -4.98 -1.55 2.00
CA ARG A 46 -5.17 -1.17 3.41
C ARG A 46 -3.92 -1.43 4.24
N ASP A 47 -3.25 -2.55 4.01
CA ASP A 47 -2.04 -2.93 4.73
C ASP A 47 -0.87 -2.02 4.36
N ALA A 48 -0.71 -1.66 3.08
CA ALA A 48 0.28 -0.68 2.63
C ALA A 48 0.07 0.70 3.29
N ILE A 49 -1.17 1.18 3.36
CA ILE A 49 -1.49 2.46 4.03
C ILE A 49 -1.17 2.38 5.52
N ARG A 50 -1.46 1.25 6.18
CA ARG A 50 -1.16 1.04 7.60
C ARG A 50 0.35 1.12 7.85
N ILE A 51 1.15 0.45 7.02
CA ILE A 51 2.62 0.51 7.09
C ILE A 51 3.09 1.95 6.94
N ALA A 52 2.62 2.66 5.91
CA ALA A 52 3.02 4.05 5.68
C ALA A 52 2.72 4.95 6.90
N LYS A 53 1.54 4.83 7.50
CA LYS A 53 1.17 5.58 8.71
C LYS A 53 2.01 5.19 9.94
N SER A 54 2.31 3.91 10.11
CA SER A 54 3.15 3.44 11.22
C SER A 54 4.58 3.93 11.09
N VAL A 55 5.14 3.97 9.88
CA VAL A 55 6.47 4.54 9.62
C VAL A 55 6.48 6.04 9.91
N ASP A 56 5.48 6.78 9.42
CA ASP A 56 5.33 8.22 9.70
C ASP A 56 5.26 8.50 11.21
N THR A 57 4.45 7.72 11.94
CA THR A 57 4.34 7.82 13.41
C THR A 57 5.67 7.51 14.10
N ALA A 58 6.38 6.47 13.67
CA ALA A 58 7.65 6.08 14.28
C ALA A 58 8.74 7.14 14.07
N ILE A 59 8.82 7.71 12.86
CA ILE A 59 9.78 8.78 12.54
C ILE A 59 9.47 10.05 13.35
N ILE A 60 8.20 10.43 13.47
CA ILE A 60 7.79 11.58 14.30
C ILE A 60 8.15 11.33 15.77
N ALA A 61 7.83 10.15 16.30
CA ALA A 61 8.11 9.80 17.69
C ALA A 61 9.62 9.78 18.01
N GLU A 62 10.48 9.39 17.06
CA GLU A 62 11.93 9.51 17.20
C GLU A 62 12.41 10.97 17.12
N GLY A 63 11.78 11.80 16.30
CA GLY A 63 12.08 13.23 16.17
C GLY A 63 11.57 14.10 17.34
N GLU A 64 10.58 13.64 18.10
CA GLU A 64 10.06 14.32 19.30
C GLU A 64 10.88 14.02 20.57
N MET A 65 11.87 13.13 20.53
CA MET A 65 12.73 12.85 21.70
C MET A 65 13.86 13.86 21.93
N ASP A 66 14.03 14.83 21.02
CA ASP A 66 15.13 15.81 21.06
C ASP A 66 14.72 17.25 21.47
N ASP A 67 13.51 17.46 22.00
CA ASP A 67 13.08 18.75 22.60
C ASP A 67 12.76 18.67 24.12
#